data_AF-A0A537VDV7-F1
#
_entry.id   AF-A0A537VDV7-F1
#
_cell.length_a   1.000
_cell.length_b   1.000
_cell.length_c   1.000
_cell.angle_alpha   90.00
_cell.angle_beta   90.00
_cell.angle_gamma   90.00
#
_symmetry.space_group_name_H-M   'P 1'
#
loop_
_entity.id
_entity.type
_entity.pdbx_description
1 polymer ?
#
loop_
_entity_poly.entity_id
_entity_poly.type
_entity_poly.pdbx_seq_one_letter_code
_entity_poly.pdbx_strand_id
1 'polypeptide(L)'
;MTGKTDGILARLAPDQRPKVFYTNSSGEYWGGGRAAALTHTTLDGRDDAKVPDNVRIYLIAGTQHVPGGYLPSQGPGQQKPNGNEYAWAERALLVAMDRWVRDGAAPPPSAHPRLADKTLVPRESIDFPAIPVVRAPLTIPAGYRADLEGPHTAHPLPLLVPQVDRDGNELSGIRLPNVAVPLATYTGWNFRNPSIGQPGELLPLTGSYIPFAVTKAAREEARDPRMSIEERYGNRAQYHRLVTDAATRLVQAGYLLNEDVDRVVERALANWDEITRGTTLAGN
;
A
#
# COMPACT_ATOMS: atom_id res chain seq x y z
N MET A 1 5.06 -23.21 20.75
CA MET A 1 4.10 -23.50 19.64
C MET A 1 3.83 -24.99 19.60
N THR A 2 2.63 -25.40 19.20
CA THR A 2 2.09 -26.76 19.33
C THR A 2 2.80 -27.87 18.52
N GLY A 3 3.85 -27.54 17.75
CA GLY A 3 4.56 -28.48 16.86
C GLY A 3 3.75 -28.95 15.64
N LYS A 4 2.50 -28.50 15.49
CA LYS A 4 1.62 -28.85 14.37
C LYS A 4 1.97 -28.02 13.13
N THR A 5 2.04 -28.68 11.98
CA THR A 5 2.14 -28.04 10.66
C THR A 5 0.86 -28.37 9.89
N ASP A 6 0.18 -27.35 9.37
CA ASP A 6 -1.05 -27.50 8.58
C ASP A 6 -1.16 -26.33 7.59
N GLY A 7 -2.11 -26.39 6.67
CA GLY A 7 -2.40 -25.33 5.70
C GLY A 7 -3.70 -25.54 4.95
N ILE A 8 -4.26 -24.46 4.38
CA ILE A 8 -5.58 -24.43 3.72
C ILE A 8 -5.73 -25.53 2.64
N LEU A 9 -4.62 -25.96 2.03
CA LEU A 9 -4.60 -26.95 0.95
C LEU A 9 -3.73 -28.18 1.27
N ALA A 10 -3.36 -28.39 2.55
CA ALA A 10 -2.42 -29.43 2.96
C ALA A 10 -2.91 -30.86 2.67
N ARG A 11 -4.23 -31.05 2.55
CA ARG A 11 -4.88 -32.35 2.25
C ARG A 11 -4.98 -32.67 0.75
N LEU A 12 -4.64 -31.73 -0.14
CA LEU A 12 -4.67 -31.95 -1.58
C LEU A 12 -3.34 -32.50 -2.08
N ALA A 13 -3.41 -33.45 -3.01
CA ALA A 13 -2.23 -33.92 -3.74
C ALA A 13 -1.62 -32.76 -4.55
N PRO A 14 -0.30 -32.76 -4.82
CA PRO A 14 0.37 -31.62 -5.48
C PRO A 14 -0.27 -31.19 -6.81
N ASP A 15 -0.75 -32.14 -7.61
CA ASP A 15 -1.44 -31.94 -8.90
C ASP A 15 -2.89 -31.42 -8.76
N GLN A 16 -3.46 -31.51 -7.57
CA GLN A 16 -4.81 -31.03 -7.24
C GLN A 16 -4.81 -29.62 -6.63
N ARG A 17 -3.64 -29.06 -6.33
CA ARG A 17 -3.55 -27.75 -5.68
C ARG A 17 -3.89 -26.63 -6.67
N PRO A 18 -4.87 -25.76 -6.38
CA PRO A 18 -5.17 -24.63 -7.25
C PRO A 18 -4.00 -23.65 -7.32
N LYS A 19 -3.95 -22.88 -8.41
CA LYS A 19 -3.14 -21.67 -8.51
C LYS A 19 -3.80 -20.58 -7.68
N VAL A 20 -3.06 -19.94 -6.79
CA VAL A 20 -3.62 -18.97 -5.82
C VAL A 20 -2.85 -17.66 -5.88
N PHE A 21 -3.56 -16.55 -6.02
CA PHE A 21 -3.05 -15.22 -5.73
C PHE A 21 -3.66 -14.73 -4.42
N TYR A 22 -2.80 -14.32 -3.49
CA TYR A 22 -3.19 -13.47 -2.37
C TYR A 22 -2.91 -12.02 -2.76
N THR A 23 -3.95 -11.22 -2.91
CA THR A 23 -3.85 -9.77 -3.10
C THR A 23 -4.26 -9.06 -1.82
N ASN A 24 -3.41 -8.17 -1.33
CA ASN A 24 -3.70 -7.30 -0.19
C ASN A 24 -3.53 -5.84 -0.63
N SER A 25 -4.42 -4.97 -0.14
CA SER A 25 -4.16 -3.53 -0.12
C SER A 25 -3.25 -3.21 1.06
N SER A 26 -2.78 -1.96 1.19
CA SER A 26 -2.07 -1.56 2.41
C SER A 26 -2.99 -1.64 3.63
N GLY A 27 -4.30 -1.47 3.45
CA GLY A 27 -5.28 -1.47 4.54
C GLY A 27 -5.35 -2.77 5.35
N GLU A 28 -5.02 -3.92 4.76
CA GLU A 28 -5.08 -5.23 5.43
C GLU A 28 -3.88 -5.46 6.37
N TYR A 29 -2.83 -4.64 6.26
CA TYR A 29 -1.75 -4.61 7.23
C TYR A 29 -2.08 -3.78 8.48
N TRP A 30 -3.24 -3.10 8.48
CA TRP A 30 -3.64 -2.19 9.56
C TRP A 30 -5.07 -2.44 10.08
N GLY A 31 -5.25 -2.20 11.38
CA GLY A 31 -6.57 -1.99 12.00
C GLY A 31 -7.45 -3.24 12.15
N GLY A 32 -8.33 -3.22 13.17
CA GLY A 32 -9.41 -4.20 13.35
C GLY A 32 -8.94 -5.65 13.55
N GLY A 33 -7.71 -5.85 14.00
CA GLY A 33 -7.11 -7.17 14.18
C GLY A 33 -6.67 -7.89 12.91
N ARG A 34 -6.63 -7.18 11.77
CA ARG A 34 -6.05 -7.72 10.53
C ARG A 34 -4.52 -7.79 10.65
N ALA A 35 -3.96 -8.89 10.19
CA ALA A 35 -2.53 -9.17 10.21
C ALA A 35 -2.13 -9.79 8.86
N ALA A 36 -2.25 -9.03 7.78
CA ALA A 36 -1.93 -9.49 6.42
C ALA A 36 -0.53 -10.10 6.30
N ALA A 37 0.43 -9.65 7.12
CA ALA A 37 1.76 -10.25 7.21
C ALA A 37 1.74 -11.76 7.43
N LEU A 38 0.77 -12.30 8.18
CA LEU A 38 0.65 -13.74 8.43
C LEU A 38 0.31 -14.57 7.18
N THR A 39 0.00 -13.93 6.05
CA THR A 39 -0.09 -14.62 4.75
C THR A 39 1.28 -15.00 4.19
N HIS A 40 2.36 -14.36 4.67
CA HIS A 40 3.72 -14.52 4.16
C HIS A 40 4.80 -14.57 5.24
N THR A 41 4.43 -14.71 6.52
CA THR A 41 5.36 -14.95 7.65
C THR A 41 4.96 -16.17 8.47
N THR A 42 5.87 -16.63 9.33
CA THR A 42 5.54 -17.62 10.37
C THR A 42 4.51 -17.07 11.36
N LEU A 43 3.81 -17.96 12.09
CA LEU A 43 2.76 -17.54 13.04
C LEU A 43 3.26 -16.67 14.21
N ASP A 44 4.55 -16.73 14.56
CA ASP A 44 5.19 -15.79 15.50
C ASP A 44 5.77 -14.54 14.83
N GLY A 45 5.69 -14.42 13.51
CA GLY A 45 6.17 -13.27 12.75
C GLY A 45 7.69 -13.11 12.79
N ARG A 46 8.44 -14.19 13.02
CA ARG A 46 9.91 -14.15 13.12
C ARG A 46 10.64 -14.44 11.83
N ASP A 47 10.03 -15.19 10.93
CA ASP A 47 10.64 -15.58 9.65
C ASP A 47 9.67 -15.36 8.48
N ASP A 48 10.22 -15.08 7.30
CA ASP A 48 9.45 -15.11 6.05
C ASP A 48 8.98 -16.55 5.78
N ALA A 49 7.72 -16.72 5.43
CA ALA A 49 7.16 -18.03 5.12
C ALA A 49 7.67 -18.53 3.76
N LYS A 50 7.86 -19.85 3.64
CA LYS A 50 8.11 -20.48 2.34
C LYS A 50 6.82 -20.51 1.52
N VAL A 51 6.77 -19.72 0.45
CA VAL A 51 5.62 -19.65 -0.46
C VAL A 51 5.73 -20.76 -1.52
N PRO A 52 4.73 -21.65 -1.67
CA PRO A 52 4.73 -22.68 -2.71
C PRO A 52 4.70 -22.11 -4.14
N ASP A 53 5.22 -22.87 -5.12
CA ASP A 53 5.32 -22.42 -6.52
C ASP A 53 3.96 -22.11 -7.16
N ASN A 54 2.88 -22.75 -6.70
CA ASN A 54 1.50 -22.51 -7.15
C ASN A 54 0.83 -21.30 -6.46
N VAL A 55 1.58 -20.55 -5.64
CA VAL A 55 1.08 -19.37 -4.91
C VAL A 55 1.88 -18.13 -5.30
N ARG A 56 1.19 -16.99 -5.41
CA ARG A 56 1.80 -15.66 -5.45
C ARG A 56 1.15 -14.75 -4.43
N ILE A 57 1.92 -13.81 -3.89
CA ILE A 57 1.48 -12.87 -2.87
C ILE A 57 1.84 -11.46 -3.33
N TYR A 58 0.83 -10.60 -3.42
CA TYR A 58 0.94 -9.23 -3.89
C TYR A 58 0.37 -8.27 -2.84
N LEU A 59 1.19 -7.32 -2.39
CA LEU A 59 0.73 -6.08 -1.78
C LEU A 59 0.59 -5.04 -2.89
N ILE A 60 -0.57 -4.41 -3.02
CA ILE A 60 -0.72 -3.23 -3.89
C ILE A 60 -0.47 -1.99 -3.03
N ALA A 61 0.74 -1.45 -3.15
CA ALA A 61 1.29 -0.53 -2.18
C ALA A 61 0.57 0.83 -2.17
N GLY A 62 0.52 1.46 -0.99
CA GLY A 62 -0.09 2.75 -0.74
C GLY A 62 -1.58 2.82 -1.08
N THR A 63 -2.38 1.78 -0.78
CA THR A 63 -3.82 1.72 -1.10
C THR A 63 -4.70 1.51 0.13
N GLN A 64 -6.00 1.75 -0.01
CA GLN A 64 -6.99 1.43 1.02
C GLN A 64 -7.79 0.18 0.63
N HIS A 65 -8.71 -0.25 1.50
CA HIS A 65 -9.42 -1.52 1.35
C HIS A 65 -10.15 -1.66 0.00
N VAL A 66 -10.81 -0.60 -0.45
CA VAL A 66 -11.49 -0.54 -1.76
C VAL A 66 -10.71 0.35 -2.73
N PRO A 67 -10.78 0.12 -4.05
CA PRO A 67 -10.06 0.98 -4.98
C PRO A 67 -10.48 2.44 -4.82
N GLY A 68 -9.49 3.33 -4.80
CA GLY A 68 -9.69 4.73 -4.51
C GLY A 68 -10.36 5.48 -5.65
N GLY A 69 -11.39 6.27 -5.32
CA GLY A 69 -11.99 7.22 -6.24
C GLY A 69 -11.01 8.31 -6.70
N TYR A 70 -11.25 8.88 -7.88
CA TYR A 70 -10.49 10.03 -8.37
C TYR A 70 -10.76 11.27 -7.51
N LEU A 71 -9.70 12.01 -7.14
CA LEU A 71 -9.74 13.26 -6.35
C LEU A 71 -10.79 13.24 -5.21
N PRO A 72 -10.60 12.38 -4.20
CA PRO A 72 -11.59 12.24 -3.15
C PRO A 72 -11.78 13.56 -2.36
N SER A 73 -13.04 13.86 -2.05
CA SER A 73 -13.40 14.93 -1.13
C SER A 73 -13.15 14.54 0.32
N GLN A 74 -13.20 15.52 1.23
CA GLN A 74 -13.06 15.24 2.65
C GLN A 74 -14.19 14.32 3.12
N GLY A 75 -13.80 13.19 3.71
CA GLY A 75 -14.72 12.23 4.32
C GLY A 75 -14.73 12.33 5.86
N PRO A 76 -15.28 11.32 6.55
CA PRO A 76 -15.27 11.22 8.01
C PRO A 76 -13.87 10.96 8.63
N GLY A 77 -12.83 10.86 7.80
CA GLY A 77 -11.45 10.66 8.23
C GLY A 77 -10.79 11.94 8.71
N GLN A 78 -9.69 11.80 9.44
CA GLN A 78 -8.80 12.92 9.76
C GLN A 78 -8.21 13.51 8.48
N GLN A 79 -7.86 12.63 7.53
CA GLN A 79 -7.37 13.01 6.20
C GLN A 79 -8.40 12.65 5.13
N LYS A 80 -8.25 13.23 3.92
CA LYS A 80 -9.00 12.75 2.73
C LYS A 80 -8.72 11.25 2.52
N PRO A 81 -9.70 10.46 2.03
CA PRO A 81 -9.47 9.05 1.78
C PRO A 81 -8.44 8.84 0.68
N ASN A 82 -7.82 7.67 0.66
CA ASN A 82 -6.77 7.35 -0.29
C ASN A 82 -7.37 7.13 -1.69
N GLY A 83 -6.92 7.94 -2.66
CA GLY A 83 -7.42 7.96 -4.04
C GLY A 83 -6.69 7.00 -5.01
N ASN A 84 -5.86 6.09 -4.51
CA ASN A 84 -5.13 5.16 -5.38
C ASN A 84 -6.05 4.06 -5.92
N GLU A 85 -6.18 4.05 -7.25
CA GLU A 85 -6.98 3.11 -8.02
C GLU A 85 -6.13 1.88 -8.34
N TYR A 86 -6.36 0.77 -7.63
CA TYR A 86 -5.57 -0.44 -7.80
C TYR A 86 -6.16 -1.47 -8.75
N ALA A 87 -7.37 -1.24 -9.29
CA ALA A 87 -7.98 -2.13 -10.25
C ALA A 87 -7.10 -2.33 -11.51
N TRP A 88 -6.23 -1.36 -11.86
CA TRP A 88 -5.26 -1.51 -12.93
C TRP A 88 -4.28 -2.67 -12.70
N ALA A 89 -3.77 -2.81 -11.46
CA ALA A 89 -2.91 -3.93 -11.11
C ALA A 89 -3.69 -5.24 -11.05
N GLU A 90 -4.90 -5.23 -10.48
CA GLU A 90 -5.75 -6.42 -10.42
C GLU A 90 -6.13 -6.94 -11.81
N ARG A 91 -6.41 -6.05 -12.77
CA ARG A 91 -6.65 -6.43 -14.16
C ARG A 91 -5.45 -7.13 -14.80
N ALA A 92 -4.24 -6.59 -14.59
CA ALA A 92 -3.02 -7.22 -15.08
C ALA A 92 -2.80 -8.60 -14.44
N LEU A 93 -3.01 -8.72 -13.13
CA LEU A 93 -2.91 -9.98 -12.40
C LEU A 93 -3.98 -11.00 -12.84
N LEU A 94 -5.20 -10.56 -13.14
CA LEU A 94 -6.25 -11.44 -13.66
C LEU A 94 -5.86 -12.03 -15.02
N VAL A 95 -5.32 -11.22 -15.92
CA VAL A 95 -4.78 -11.69 -17.22
C VAL A 95 -3.60 -12.66 -17.00
N ALA A 96 -2.72 -12.37 -16.04
CA ALA A 96 -1.61 -13.26 -15.70
C ALA A 96 -2.10 -14.61 -15.13
N MET A 97 -3.16 -14.60 -14.31
CA MET A 97 -3.78 -15.83 -13.79
C MET A 97 -4.41 -16.67 -14.91
N ASP A 98 -5.13 -16.06 -15.85
CA ASP A 98 -5.70 -16.77 -17.02
C ASP A 98 -4.60 -17.46 -17.83
N ARG A 99 -3.53 -16.73 -18.19
CA ARG A 99 -2.37 -17.31 -18.89
C ARG A 99 -1.68 -18.40 -18.09
N TRP A 100 -1.59 -18.23 -16.77
CA TRP A 100 -1.00 -19.25 -15.92
C TRP A 100 -1.83 -20.52 -15.95
N VAL A 101 -3.14 -20.42 -15.76
CA VAL A 101 -4.06 -21.57 -15.78
C VAL A 101 -4.10 -22.26 -17.14
N ARG A 102 -4.27 -21.48 -18.21
CA ARG A 102 -4.50 -21.98 -19.57
C ARG A 102 -3.23 -22.50 -20.24
N ASP A 103 -2.16 -21.72 -20.16
CA ASP A 103 -0.96 -21.93 -20.99
C ASP A 103 0.26 -22.37 -20.16
N GLY A 104 0.13 -22.42 -18.83
CA GLY A 104 1.25 -22.72 -17.93
C GLY A 104 2.27 -21.59 -17.80
N ALA A 105 2.03 -20.43 -18.42
CA ALA A 105 2.93 -19.29 -18.37
C ALA A 105 3.00 -18.72 -16.95
N ALA A 106 4.18 -18.73 -16.34
CA ALA A 106 4.35 -18.25 -14.97
C ALA A 106 3.96 -16.76 -14.86
N PRO A 107 3.18 -16.36 -13.84
CA PRO A 107 2.84 -14.97 -13.61
C PRO A 107 4.04 -14.20 -13.03
N PRO A 108 3.97 -12.87 -12.97
CA PRO A 108 4.98 -12.05 -12.30
C PRO A 108 5.32 -12.59 -10.90
N PRO A 109 6.60 -12.50 -10.46
CA PRO A 109 6.99 -12.90 -9.11
C PRO A 109 6.14 -12.22 -8.03
N SER A 110 6.03 -12.83 -6.85
CA SER A 110 5.38 -12.19 -5.70
C SER A 110 6.01 -10.83 -5.40
N ALA A 111 5.19 -9.86 -5.02
CA ALA A 111 5.62 -8.51 -4.65
C ALA A 111 4.95 -8.12 -3.32
N HIS A 112 5.64 -8.33 -2.21
CA HIS A 112 5.16 -8.04 -0.85
C HIS A 112 6.35 -7.66 0.06
N PRO A 113 6.11 -6.98 1.19
CA PRO A 113 7.14 -6.68 2.19
C PRO A 113 7.69 -7.96 2.81
N ARG A 114 8.99 -8.00 3.10
CA ARG A 114 9.69 -9.16 3.67
C ARG A 114 10.59 -8.77 4.83
N LEU A 115 10.74 -9.66 5.81
CA LEU A 115 11.63 -9.49 6.95
C LEU A 115 13.09 -9.48 6.49
N ALA A 116 13.47 -10.43 5.61
CA ALA A 116 14.83 -10.54 5.08
C ALA A 116 15.30 -9.26 4.35
N ASP A 117 14.37 -8.57 3.69
CA ASP A 117 14.64 -7.36 2.92
C ASP A 117 14.47 -6.07 3.76
N LYS A 118 14.11 -6.22 5.05
CA LYS A 118 13.78 -5.11 5.97
C LYS A 118 12.65 -4.19 5.48
N THR A 119 11.83 -4.69 4.56
CA THR A 119 10.65 -3.99 4.03
C THR A 119 9.38 -4.38 4.78
N LEU A 120 9.43 -5.42 5.63
CA LEU A 120 8.45 -5.75 6.65
C LEU A 120 9.08 -5.52 8.03
N VAL A 121 8.40 -4.77 8.91
CA VAL A 121 8.92 -4.44 10.24
C VAL A 121 7.83 -4.57 11.31
N PRO A 122 8.19 -4.81 12.58
CA PRO A 122 7.27 -4.57 13.68
C PRO A 122 6.73 -3.15 13.61
N ARG A 123 5.43 -2.95 13.88
CA ARG A 123 4.80 -1.61 13.81
C ARG A 123 5.57 -0.55 14.57
N GLU A 124 6.10 -0.85 15.75
CA GLU A 124 6.90 0.09 16.56
C GLU A 124 8.22 0.52 15.90
N SER A 125 8.65 -0.19 14.85
CA SER A 125 9.88 0.09 14.08
C SER A 125 9.60 0.72 12.71
N ILE A 126 8.34 1.12 12.42
CA ILE A 126 8.04 1.87 11.20
C ILE A 126 8.70 3.25 11.26
N ASP A 127 9.42 3.63 10.22
CA ASP A 127 10.12 4.92 10.11
C ASP A 127 9.20 5.96 9.45
N PHE A 128 8.00 6.12 10.01
CA PHE A 128 7.01 7.04 9.46
C PHE A 128 7.43 8.49 9.74
N PRO A 129 7.52 9.37 8.72
CA PRO A 129 7.98 10.73 8.92
C PRO A 129 7.04 11.51 9.83
N ALA A 130 7.61 12.46 10.58
CA ALA A 130 6.87 13.36 11.46
C ALA A 130 6.12 14.44 10.64
N ILE A 131 5.13 14.01 9.86
CA ILE A 131 4.30 14.91 9.04
C ILE A 131 3.39 15.73 9.97
N PRO A 132 3.40 17.07 9.87
CA PRO A 132 2.48 17.93 10.62
C PRO A 132 1.03 17.46 10.49
N VAL A 133 0.24 17.61 11.55
CA VAL A 133 -1.19 17.25 11.63
C VAL A 133 -1.56 15.77 11.37
N VAL A 134 -0.58 14.88 11.18
CA VAL A 134 -0.78 13.44 11.02
C VAL A 134 -0.35 12.72 12.29
N ARG A 135 -1.24 11.87 12.82
CA ARG A 135 -0.92 11.00 13.95
C ARG A 135 -0.12 9.80 13.45
N ALA A 136 1.00 9.49 14.11
CA ALA A 136 1.77 8.28 13.81
C ALA A 136 0.94 7.01 14.14
N PRO A 137 1.06 5.94 13.34
CA PRO A 137 0.25 4.72 13.50
C PRO A 137 0.69 3.83 14.69
N LEU A 138 1.49 4.36 15.62
CA LEU A 138 2.13 3.64 16.74
C LEU A 138 1.18 3.29 17.89
N THR A 139 -0.10 3.67 17.81
CA THR A 139 -1.12 3.30 18.80
C THR A 139 -2.09 2.24 18.28
N ILE A 140 -1.97 1.82 17.01
CA ILE A 140 -2.87 0.83 16.41
C ILE A 140 -2.60 -0.54 17.05
N PRO A 141 -3.60 -1.20 17.65
CA PRO A 141 -3.39 -2.49 18.32
C PRO A 141 -3.23 -3.63 17.30
N ALA A 142 -2.55 -4.69 17.74
CA ALA A 142 -2.49 -5.95 17.01
C ALA A 142 -3.83 -6.69 17.03
N GLY A 143 -3.99 -7.66 16.11
CA GLY A 143 -5.03 -8.68 16.21
C GLY A 143 -4.75 -9.67 17.33
N TYR A 144 -5.62 -10.66 17.49
CA TYR A 144 -5.49 -11.68 18.53
C TYR A 144 -5.89 -13.06 18.02
N ARG A 145 -5.39 -14.10 18.70
CA ARG A 145 -5.74 -15.50 18.47
C ARG A 145 -7.13 -15.80 19.04
N ALA A 146 -8.15 -15.65 18.20
CA ALA A 146 -9.55 -15.91 18.57
C ALA A 146 -9.86 -17.39 18.83
N ASP A 147 -8.96 -18.30 18.45
CA ASP A 147 -9.05 -19.74 18.71
C ASP A 147 -8.59 -20.14 20.12
N LEU A 148 -8.04 -19.21 20.91
CA LEU A 148 -7.55 -19.45 22.27
C LEU A 148 -8.46 -18.75 23.29
N GLU A 149 -8.71 -19.41 24.43
CA GLU A 149 -9.49 -18.82 25.52
C GLU A 149 -8.78 -17.63 26.17
N GLY A 150 -9.58 -16.62 26.57
CA GLY A 150 -9.13 -15.43 27.27
C GLY A 150 -9.70 -14.14 26.66
N PRO A 151 -9.42 -12.97 27.29
CA PRO A 151 -9.75 -11.68 26.70
C PRO A 151 -8.99 -11.45 25.39
N HIS A 152 -9.47 -10.56 24.52
CA HIS A 152 -8.86 -10.22 23.22
C HIS A 152 -7.42 -9.67 23.31
N THR A 153 -6.91 -9.44 24.51
CA THR A 153 -5.55 -8.97 24.80
C THR A 153 -4.60 -10.09 25.25
N ALA A 154 -5.11 -11.29 25.56
CA ALA A 154 -4.32 -12.37 26.15
C ALA A 154 -3.32 -12.98 25.15
N HIS A 155 -3.69 -13.06 23.87
CA HIS A 155 -2.92 -13.76 22.84
C HIS A 155 -2.79 -12.89 21.58
N PRO A 156 -2.01 -11.80 21.61
CA PRO A 156 -1.87 -10.92 20.47
C PRO A 156 -1.17 -11.64 19.30
N LEU A 157 -1.62 -11.36 18.09
CA LEU A 157 -0.91 -11.72 16.87
C LEU A 157 0.28 -10.76 16.67
N PRO A 158 1.37 -11.20 16.02
CA PRO A 158 2.42 -10.27 15.57
C PRO A 158 1.82 -9.20 14.65
N LEU A 159 2.08 -7.92 14.96
CA LEU A 159 1.70 -6.80 14.09
C LEU A 159 2.92 -6.30 13.33
N LEU A 160 3.11 -6.90 12.17
CA LEU A 160 4.13 -6.51 11.20
C LEU A 160 3.49 -5.70 10.07
N VAL A 161 4.15 -4.63 9.66
CA VAL A 161 3.66 -3.67 8.68
C VAL A 161 4.72 -3.36 7.62
N PRO A 162 4.31 -2.96 6.39
CA PRO A 162 5.26 -2.55 5.37
C PRO A 162 6.03 -1.30 5.84
N GLN A 163 7.36 -1.33 5.68
CA GLN A 163 8.20 -0.18 5.93
C GLN A 163 8.00 0.88 4.84
N VAL A 164 8.22 2.14 5.21
CA VAL A 164 8.03 3.30 4.35
C VAL A 164 9.34 4.00 4.01
N ASP A 165 9.33 4.79 2.93
CA ASP A 165 10.38 5.75 2.62
C ASP A 165 10.24 7.03 3.47
N ARG A 166 11.17 7.97 3.27
CA ARG A 166 11.18 9.29 3.93
C ARG A 166 9.91 10.11 3.71
N ASP A 167 9.10 9.76 2.73
CA ASP A 167 7.83 10.42 2.42
C ASP A 167 6.63 9.65 2.99
N GLY A 168 6.85 8.58 3.75
CA GLY A 168 5.78 7.77 4.33
C GLY A 168 5.08 6.84 3.34
N ASN A 169 5.66 6.62 2.16
CA ASN A 169 5.13 5.70 1.14
C ASN A 169 5.85 4.34 1.22
N GLU A 170 5.11 3.25 1.07
CA GLU A 170 5.64 1.89 1.27
C GLU A 170 6.78 1.55 0.27
N LEU A 171 7.83 0.91 0.79
CA LEU A 171 9.05 0.58 0.02
C LEU A 171 8.87 -0.59 -0.95
N SER A 172 7.95 -1.49 -0.63
CA SER A 172 7.77 -2.79 -1.29
C SER A 172 6.34 -3.00 -1.79
N GLY A 173 6.14 -4.05 -2.58
CA GLY A 173 4.85 -4.33 -3.22
C GLY A 173 4.77 -3.74 -4.62
N ILE A 174 3.60 -3.85 -5.22
CA ILE A 174 3.27 -3.23 -6.50
C ILE A 174 3.03 -1.75 -6.26
N ARG A 175 4.06 -0.94 -6.52
CA ARG A 175 3.99 0.52 -6.39
C ARG A 175 3.46 1.12 -7.69
N LEU A 176 2.14 1.32 -7.75
CA LEU A 176 1.49 2.03 -8.87
C LEU A 176 2.06 3.44 -9.03
N PRO A 177 1.88 4.11 -10.18
CA PRO A 177 2.63 5.34 -10.48
C PRO A 177 2.44 6.46 -9.45
N ASN A 178 1.28 6.57 -8.80
CA ASN A 178 1.06 7.51 -7.69
C ASN A 178 1.94 7.27 -6.46
N VAL A 179 2.44 6.05 -6.26
CA VAL A 179 3.32 5.66 -5.14
C VAL A 179 4.79 5.58 -5.57
N ALA A 180 5.04 5.26 -6.84
CA ALA A 180 6.38 5.27 -7.43
C ALA A 180 6.88 6.70 -7.71
N VAL A 181 5.97 7.61 -8.08
CA VAL A 181 6.24 9.04 -8.37
C VAL A 181 5.24 9.89 -7.55
N PRO A 182 5.41 9.94 -6.22
CA PRO A 182 4.38 10.45 -5.33
C PRO A 182 4.21 11.98 -5.39
N LEU A 183 2.96 12.41 -5.29
CA LEU A 183 2.55 13.80 -5.01
C LEU A 183 1.98 13.95 -3.58
N ALA A 184 1.92 12.85 -2.84
CA ALA A 184 1.36 12.75 -1.51
C ALA A 184 1.97 11.55 -0.77
N THR A 185 1.75 11.50 0.54
CA THR A 185 1.84 10.26 1.31
C THR A 185 0.52 9.52 1.19
N TYR A 186 0.57 8.24 0.83
CA TYR A 186 -0.58 7.36 0.69
C TYR A 186 -0.46 6.22 1.71
N THR A 187 -1.40 6.16 2.65
CA THR A 187 -1.40 5.12 3.69
C THR A 187 -2.62 4.21 3.57
N GLY A 188 -2.52 3.00 4.12
CA GLY A 188 -3.64 2.06 4.27
C GLY A 188 -4.53 2.33 5.49
N TRP A 189 -4.25 3.37 6.27
CA TRP A 189 -4.96 3.71 7.50
C TRP A 189 -5.32 5.19 7.53
N ASN A 190 -6.39 5.53 8.24
CA ASN A 190 -6.81 6.91 8.45
C ASN A 190 -7.44 6.98 9.83
N PHE A 191 -7.10 7.97 10.65
CA PHE A 191 -7.76 8.15 11.94
C PHE A 191 -9.14 8.77 11.76
N ARG A 192 -10.02 8.61 12.74
CA ARG A 192 -11.33 9.27 12.73
C ARG A 192 -11.17 10.79 12.83
N ASN A 193 -12.01 11.53 12.12
CA ASN A 193 -12.09 12.98 12.31
C ASN A 193 -12.55 13.30 13.74
N PRO A 194 -11.97 14.29 14.44
CA PRO A 194 -12.45 14.71 15.75
C PRO A 194 -13.96 15.04 15.77
N SER A 195 -14.52 15.54 14.67
CA SER A 195 -15.95 15.86 14.56
C SER A 195 -16.89 14.67 14.71
N ILE A 196 -16.41 13.44 14.52
CA ILE A 196 -17.19 12.20 14.66
C ILE A 196 -16.78 11.37 15.88
N GLY A 197 -15.97 11.94 16.79
CA GLY A 197 -15.51 11.31 18.02
C GLY A 197 -14.46 10.21 17.84
N GLN A 198 -13.81 9.85 18.96
CA GLN A 198 -12.73 8.84 19.04
C GLN A 198 -11.57 9.05 18.04
N PRO A 199 -10.92 10.24 18.00
CA PRO A 199 -9.85 10.54 17.05
C PRO A 199 -8.57 9.71 17.23
N GLY A 200 -8.49 8.88 18.28
CA GLY A 200 -7.42 7.90 18.48
C GLY A 200 -7.66 6.56 17.77
N GLU A 201 -8.86 6.33 17.27
CA GLU A 201 -9.23 5.11 16.55
C GLU A 201 -9.12 5.30 15.04
N LEU A 202 -8.87 4.20 14.32
CA LEU A 202 -8.91 4.22 12.87
C LEU A 202 -10.35 4.33 12.37
N LEU A 203 -10.52 5.11 11.31
CA LEU A 203 -11.67 5.03 10.44
C LEU A 203 -11.58 3.69 9.69
N PRO A 204 -12.58 2.78 9.84
CA PRO A 204 -12.49 1.45 9.26
C PRO A 204 -12.22 1.48 7.75
N LEU A 205 -11.27 0.65 7.32
CA LEU A 205 -11.03 0.30 5.91
C LEU A 205 -10.64 1.49 5.00
N THR A 206 -10.36 2.66 5.59
CA THR A 206 -10.10 3.90 4.87
C THR A 206 -8.64 4.28 5.02
N GLY A 207 -7.97 4.55 3.90
CA GLY A 207 -6.59 5.03 3.87
C GLY A 207 -6.51 6.56 3.92
N SER A 208 -5.31 7.11 4.05
CA SER A 208 -5.10 8.55 4.02
C SER A 208 -4.44 8.99 2.72
N TYR A 209 -4.87 10.15 2.24
CA TYR A 209 -4.19 10.96 1.23
C TYR A 209 -3.69 12.25 1.88
N ILE A 210 -2.36 12.43 1.94
CA ILE A 210 -1.72 13.57 2.59
C ILE A 210 -0.80 14.27 1.58
N PRO A 211 -1.28 15.34 0.90
CA PRO A 211 -0.53 15.96 -0.19
C PRO A 211 0.82 16.51 0.28
N PHE A 212 1.80 16.52 -0.63
CA PHE A 212 3.03 17.28 -0.42
C PHE A 212 2.76 18.78 -0.56
N ALA A 213 3.56 19.59 0.12
CA ALA A 213 3.57 21.02 -0.15
C ALA A 213 3.93 21.27 -1.63
N VAL A 214 3.25 22.22 -2.27
CA VAL A 214 3.50 22.52 -3.69
C VAL A 214 4.86 23.18 -3.87
N THR A 215 5.19 24.16 -3.03
CA THR A 215 6.44 24.93 -3.09
C THR A 215 7.33 24.69 -1.89
N LYS A 216 8.62 25.00 -2.03
CA LYS A 216 9.58 24.97 -0.92
C LYS A 216 9.16 25.88 0.23
N ALA A 217 8.66 27.08 -0.09
CA ALA A 217 8.21 28.04 0.92
C ALA A 217 7.04 27.49 1.74
N ALA A 218 6.02 26.90 1.09
CA ALA A 218 4.89 26.29 1.77
C ALA A 218 5.31 25.10 2.65
N ARG A 219 6.29 24.31 2.18
CA ARG A 219 6.87 23.21 2.97
C ARG A 219 7.52 23.73 4.25
N GLU A 220 8.36 24.77 4.13
CA GLU A 220 9.10 25.35 5.25
C GLU A 220 8.17 25.99 6.28
N GLU A 221 7.13 26.70 5.83
CA GLU A 221 6.09 27.27 6.69
C GLU A 221 5.33 26.19 7.45
N ALA A 222 4.95 25.10 6.77
CA ALA A 222 4.29 23.96 7.38
C ALA A 222 5.23 23.11 8.26
N ARG A 223 6.55 23.29 8.15
CA ARG A 223 7.59 22.43 8.75
C ARG A 223 7.46 20.97 8.33
N ASP A 224 7.08 20.75 7.07
CA ASP A 224 6.95 19.41 6.50
C ASP A 224 8.34 18.85 6.15
N PRO A 225 8.74 17.67 6.68
CA PRO A 225 10.05 17.10 6.38
C PRO A 225 10.16 16.57 4.93
N ARG A 226 9.03 16.37 4.25
CA ARG A 226 8.97 15.82 2.89
C ARG A 226 9.32 16.90 1.88
N MET A 227 10.07 16.55 0.82
CA MET A 227 10.35 17.49 -0.26
C MET A 227 9.04 17.97 -0.92
N SER A 228 8.97 19.26 -1.25
CA SER A 228 7.85 19.80 -2.01
C SER A 228 7.80 19.26 -3.44
N ILE A 229 6.66 19.45 -4.12
CA ILE A 229 6.48 19.08 -5.53
C ILE A 229 7.47 19.85 -6.41
N GLU A 230 7.64 21.14 -6.16
CA GLU A 230 8.64 22.00 -6.80
C GLU A 230 10.06 21.42 -6.67
N GLU A 231 10.50 21.09 -5.45
CA GLU A 231 11.84 20.54 -5.21
C GLU A 231 12.03 19.15 -5.83
N ARG A 232 10.96 18.34 -5.93
CA ARG A 232 11.02 16.98 -6.48
C ARG A 232 11.09 16.95 -8.00
N TYR A 233 10.21 17.69 -8.64
CA TYR A 233 9.91 17.50 -10.05
C TYR A 233 10.20 18.76 -10.87
N GLY A 234 10.21 19.93 -10.25
CA GLY A 234 10.36 21.22 -10.92
C GLY A 234 9.13 21.61 -11.73
N ASN A 235 8.70 20.76 -12.66
CA ASN A 235 7.63 21.07 -13.60
C ASN A 235 6.79 19.86 -14.04
N ARG A 236 5.65 20.15 -14.66
CA ARG A 236 4.68 19.15 -15.12
C ARG A 236 5.25 18.20 -16.17
N ALA A 237 6.10 18.69 -17.07
CA ALA A 237 6.70 17.86 -18.12
C ALA A 237 7.67 16.82 -17.53
N GLN A 238 8.45 17.19 -16.52
CA GLN A 238 9.32 16.26 -15.80
C GLN A 238 8.50 15.22 -15.05
N TYR A 239 7.43 15.63 -14.36
CA TYR A 239 6.51 14.70 -13.70
C TYR A 239 5.87 13.73 -14.71
N HIS A 240 5.43 14.22 -15.87
CA HIS A 240 4.90 13.39 -16.95
C HIS A 240 5.90 12.31 -17.38
N ARG A 241 7.16 12.69 -17.66
CA ARG A 241 8.19 11.69 -18.04
C ARG A 241 8.35 10.62 -16.96
N LEU A 242 8.49 11.03 -15.71
CA LEU A 242 8.71 10.10 -14.59
C LEU A 242 7.54 9.14 -14.39
N VAL A 243 6.30 9.63 -14.49
CA VAL A 243 5.10 8.80 -14.29
C VAL A 243 4.89 7.83 -15.45
N THR A 244 5.17 8.25 -16.69
CA THR A 244 5.14 7.39 -17.88
C THR A 244 6.22 6.30 -17.78
N ASP A 245 7.42 6.65 -17.34
CA ASP A 245 8.50 5.67 -17.11
C ASP A 245 8.12 4.66 -16.01
N ALA A 246 7.47 5.12 -14.94
CA ALA A 246 6.99 4.25 -13.86
C ALA A 246 5.90 3.28 -14.35
N ALA A 247 4.92 3.77 -15.12
CA ALA A 247 3.89 2.92 -15.72
C ALA A 247 4.50 1.89 -16.68
N THR A 248 5.44 2.30 -17.53
CA THR A 248 6.14 1.42 -18.48
C THR A 248 6.91 0.31 -17.77
N ARG A 249 7.60 0.61 -16.66
CA ARG A 249 8.28 -0.41 -15.85
C ARG A 249 7.31 -1.43 -15.26
N LEU A 250 6.11 -0.99 -14.86
CA LEU A 250 5.08 -1.92 -14.35
C LEU A 250 4.54 -2.82 -15.46
N VAL A 251 4.40 -2.33 -16.69
CA VAL A 251 4.05 -3.17 -17.86
C VAL A 251 5.13 -4.22 -18.10
N GLN A 252 6.39 -3.82 -18.11
CA GLN A 252 7.52 -4.74 -18.30
C GLN A 252 7.59 -5.81 -17.20
N ALA A 253 7.25 -5.43 -15.97
CA ALA A 253 7.18 -6.35 -14.83
C ALA A 253 5.87 -7.18 -14.78
N GLY A 254 4.91 -6.92 -15.67
CA GLY A 254 3.63 -7.62 -15.75
C GLY A 254 2.60 -7.21 -14.69
N TYR A 255 2.82 -6.08 -14.00
CA TYR A 255 1.91 -5.53 -12.99
C TYR A 255 0.98 -4.44 -13.53
N LEU A 256 1.08 -4.11 -14.82
CA LEU A 256 0.15 -3.25 -15.54
C LEU A 256 -0.06 -3.81 -16.95
N LEU A 257 -1.23 -3.58 -17.54
CA LEU A 257 -1.45 -3.85 -18.96
C LEU A 257 -0.98 -2.65 -19.80
N ASN A 258 -0.44 -2.92 -20.99
CA ASN A 258 0.01 -1.85 -21.89
C ASN A 258 -1.14 -0.90 -22.28
N GLU A 259 -2.34 -1.44 -22.47
CA GLU A 259 -3.56 -0.66 -22.78
C GLU A 259 -4.02 0.28 -21.65
N ASP A 260 -3.50 0.09 -20.43
CA ASP A 260 -3.87 0.90 -19.26
C ASP A 260 -2.93 2.08 -19.02
N VAL A 261 -1.76 2.10 -19.67
CA VAL A 261 -0.71 3.09 -19.44
C VAL A 261 -1.25 4.51 -19.61
N ASP A 262 -1.90 4.79 -20.73
CA ASP A 262 -2.38 6.15 -21.06
C ASP A 262 -3.36 6.66 -20.00
N ARG A 263 -4.32 5.83 -19.57
CA ARG A 263 -5.32 6.20 -18.55
C ARG A 263 -4.71 6.41 -17.17
N VAL A 264 -3.72 5.58 -16.81
CA VAL A 264 -3.00 5.70 -15.53
C VAL A 264 -2.16 6.99 -15.51
N VAL A 265 -1.47 7.29 -16.61
CA VAL A 265 -0.69 8.52 -16.77
C VAL A 265 -1.61 9.74 -16.76
N GLU A 266 -2.70 9.73 -17.52
CA GLU A 266 -3.69 10.81 -17.56
C GLU A 266 -4.23 11.12 -16.16
N ARG A 267 -4.61 10.08 -15.39
CA ARG A 267 -5.09 10.25 -14.02
C ARG A 267 -4.03 10.89 -13.12
N ALA A 268 -2.77 10.50 -13.24
CA ALA A 268 -1.69 11.07 -12.46
C ALA A 268 -1.41 12.53 -12.83
N LEU A 269 -1.43 12.87 -14.12
CA LEU A 269 -1.33 14.25 -14.59
C LEU A 269 -2.49 15.12 -14.10
N ALA A 270 -3.70 14.57 -14.08
CA ALA A 270 -4.85 15.29 -13.57
C ALA A 270 -4.76 15.51 -12.04
N ASN A 271 -4.14 14.59 -11.29
CA ASN A 271 -3.80 14.82 -9.89
C ASN A 271 -2.74 15.94 -9.71
N TRP A 272 -1.71 15.97 -10.57
CA TRP A 272 -0.75 17.08 -10.59
C TRP A 272 -1.46 18.42 -10.80
N ASP A 273 -2.32 18.50 -11.80
CA ASP A 273 -3.03 19.73 -12.17
C ASP A 273 -3.93 20.23 -11.02
N GLU A 274 -4.59 19.32 -10.31
CA GLU A 274 -5.40 19.68 -9.15
C GLU A 274 -4.56 20.17 -7.97
N ILE A 275 -3.48 19.46 -7.62
CA ILE A 275 -2.66 19.82 -6.46
C ILE A 275 -1.91 21.13 -6.69
N THR A 276 -1.48 21.38 -7.93
CA THR A 276 -0.72 22.59 -8.29
C THR A 276 -1.63 23.75 -8.71
N ARG A 277 -2.95 23.56 -8.71
CA ARG A 277 -3.94 24.57 -9.11
C ARG A 277 -3.71 25.89 -8.37
N GLY A 278 -3.61 26.98 -9.13
CA GLY A 278 -3.38 28.33 -8.57
C GLY A 278 -1.94 28.62 -8.15
N THR A 279 -1.00 27.68 -8.35
CA THR A 279 0.44 27.88 -8.12
C THR A 279 1.18 27.77 -9.46
N THR A 280 2.04 28.75 -9.75
CA THR A 280 2.89 28.70 -10.95
C THR A 280 4.21 28.03 -10.61
N LEU A 281 4.45 26.85 -11.16
CA LEU A 281 5.76 26.19 -11.12
C LEU A 281 6.53 26.53 -12.41
N ALA A 282 7.86 26.43 -12.40
CA ALA A 282 8.68 26.75 -13.57
C ALA A 282 8.25 25.90 -14.78
N GLY A 283 8.03 26.51 -15.96
CA GLY A 283 7.69 25.78 -17.18
C GLY A 283 6.22 25.35 -17.32
N ASN A 284 5.30 26.01 -16.61
CA ASN A 284 3.86 26.03 -16.96
C ASN A 284 3.58 27.05 -18.06
#